data_AF-A0A7K0JL99-F1
#
_entry.id   AF-A0A7K0JL99-F1
#
_cell.length_a   1.000
_cell.length_b   1.000
_cell.length_c   1.000
_cell.angle_alpha   90.00
_cell.angle_beta   90.00
_cell.angle_gamma   90.00
#
_symmetry.space_group_name_H-M   'P 1'
#
loop_
_entity.id
_entity.type
_entity.pdbx_description
1 polymer ?
#
loop_
_entity_poly.entity_id
_entity_poly.type
_entity_poly.pdbx_seq_one_letter_code
_entity_poly.pdbx_strand_id
1 'polypeptide(L)'
;MKMRYSMGLYLCMTVLLPYHEFLSGSHWLYMFGHAGWLHYLLNGMAWAFLWKVITPARTLVAWIFAVGISFFIPSGSPVIGWSVIIYYYTGLCLSSMDGGRRNRLFAITALGFFLPHIAGGYHAAMLAAGWILRKLEVGWQRTLK
;
A
#
# COMPACT_ATOMS: atom_id res chain seq x y z
N MET A 1 -8.86 6.64 17.97
CA MET A 1 -8.32 7.61 16.99
C MET A 1 -7.87 6.95 15.68
N LYS A 2 -7.01 5.92 15.70
CA LYS A 2 -6.48 5.26 14.48
C LYS A 2 -7.55 4.79 13.48
N MET A 3 -8.61 4.13 13.97
CA MET A 3 -9.68 3.63 13.09
C MET A 3 -10.49 4.77 12.43
N ARG A 4 -10.76 5.86 13.16
CA ARG A 4 -11.46 7.04 12.61
C ARG A 4 -10.62 7.72 11.52
N TYR A 5 -9.32 7.88 11.76
CA TYR A 5 -8.37 8.38 10.75
C TYR A 5 -8.33 7.47 9.52
N SER A 6 -8.16 6.16 9.73
CA SER A 6 -8.06 5.16 8.66
C SER A 6 -9.31 5.13 7.78
N MET A 7 -10.50 5.08 8.40
CA MET A 7 -11.78 5.08 7.71
C MET A 7 -12.05 6.43 7.04
N GLY A 8 -11.81 7.54 7.74
CA GLY A 8 -12.00 8.89 7.19
C GLY A 8 -11.17 9.13 5.94
N LEU A 9 -9.87 8.80 6.00
CA LEU A 9 -8.97 8.90 4.84
C LEU A 9 -9.49 8.10 3.65
N TYR A 10 -9.97 6.86 3.89
CA TYR A 10 -10.44 5.98 2.83
C TYR A 10 -11.77 6.45 2.21
N LEU A 11 -12.68 6.95 3.04
CA LEU A 11 -13.95 7.51 2.60
C LEU A 11 -13.75 8.78 1.76
N CYS A 12 -12.76 9.61 2.09
CA CYS A 12 -12.40 10.77 1.27
C CYS A 12 -11.92 10.38 -0.14
N MET A 13 -11.46 9.15 -0.36
CA MET A 13 -11.07 8.70 -1.71
C MET A 13 -12.28 8.36 -2.59
N THR A 14 -13.47 8.14 -2.02
CA THR A 14 -14.68 7.86 -2.81
C THR A 14 -15.01 9.00 -3.76
N VAL A 15 -14.85 10.26 -3.32
CA VAL A 15 -15.12 11.43 -4.18
C VAL A 15 -14.13 11.57 -5.34
N LEU A 16 -13.02 10.82 -5.30
CA LEU A 16 -11.98 10.84 -6.32
C LEU A 16 -12.21 9.79 -7.43
N LEU A 17 -13.18 8.88 -7.27
CA LEU A 17 -13.51 7.85 -8.28
C LEU A 17 -13.77 8.41 -9.68
N PRO A 18 -14.49 9.53 -9.88
CA PRO A 18 -14.72 10.10 -11.21
C PRO A 18 -13.44 10.61 -11.88
N TYR A 19 -12.39 10.92 -11.11
CA TYR A 19 -11.15 11.55 -11.59
C TYR A 19 -10.03 10.54 -11.89
N HIS A 20 -10.37 9.26 -12.11
CA HIS A 20 -9.38 8.20 -12.23
C HIS A 20 -8.36 8.42 -13.37
N GLU A 21 -8.78 8.95 -14.52
CA GLU A 21 -7.87 9.27 -15.63
C GLU A 21 -6.83 10.33 -15.22
N PHE A 22 -7.29 11.46 -14.68
CA PHE A 22 -6.41 12.54 -14.18
C PHE A 22 -5.42 12.02 -13.12
N LEU A 23 -5.91 11.24 -12.17
CA LEU A 23 -5.08 10.71 -11.08
C LEU A 23 -4.04 9.72 -11.59
N SER A 24 -4.40 8.87 -12.55
CA SER A 24 -3.49 7.87 -13.12
C SER A 24 -2.29 8.46 -13.88
N GLY A 25 -2.41 9.71 -14.36
CA GLY A 25 -1.31 10.45 -14.98
C GLY A 25 -0.38 11.15 -13.98
N SER A 26 -0.67 11.12 -12.68
CA SER A 26 0.05 11.87 -11.66
C SER A 26 0.87 10.98 -10.74
N HIS A 27 2.20 11.12 -10.80
CA HIS A 27 3.14 10.48 -9.85
C HIS A 27 2.81 10.77 -8.38
N TRP A 28 2.20 11.92 -8.10
CA TRP A 28 1.91 12.38 -6.75
C TRP A 28 0.57 11.87 -6.20
N LEU A 29 -0.38 11.57 -7.09
CA LEU A 29 -1.78 11.38 -6.72
C LEU A 29 -2.38 10.04 -7.16
N TYR A 30 -1.70 9.26 -7.99
CA TYR A 30 -2.25 8.02 -8.56
C TYR A 30 -2.75 7.02 -7.52
N MET A 31 -2.13 6.98 -6.34
CA MET A 31 -2.53 6.09 -5.24
C MET A 31 -3.91 6.43 -4.65
N PHE A 32 -4.41 7.65 -4.84
CA PHE A 32 -5.72 8.05 -4.32
C PHE A 32 -6.88 7.69 -5.26
N GLY A 33 -6.59 7.50 -6.55
CA GLY A 33 -7.59 7.11 -7.53
C GLY A 33 -7.90 5.61 -7.49
N HIS A 34 -9.02 5.21 -8.09
CA HIS A 34 -9.40 3.81 -8.22
C HIS A 34 -10.01 3.57 -9.60
N ALA A 35 -9.69 2.44 -10.22
CA ALA A 35 -10.18 2.07 -11.56
C ALA A 35 -11.69 1.79 -11.63
N GLY A 36 -12.35 1.66 -10.47
CA GLY A 36 -13.78 1.41 -10.37
C GLY A 36 -14.19 0.96 -8.97
N TRP A 37 -15.49 0.75 -8.78
CA TRP A 37 -16.06 0.38 -7.47
C TRP A 37 -15.51 -0.92 -6.91
N LEU A 38 -15.32 -1.95 -7.73
CA LEU A 38 -14.75 -3.22 -7.25
C LEU A 38 -13.32 -3.04 -6.73
N HIS A 39 -12.48 -2.31 -7.47
CA HIS A 39 -11.11 -2.00 -7.04
C HIS A 39 -11.11 -1.17 -5.74
N TYR A 40 -12.00 -0.19 -5.63
CA TYR A 40 -12.21 0.58 -4.40
C TYR A 40 -12.68 -0.29 -3.23
N LEU A 41 -13.63 -1.22 -3.41
CA LEU A 41 -14.10 -2.06 -2.32
C LEU A 41 -13.04 -3.05 -1.84
N LEU A 42 -12.29 -3.66 -2.76
CA LEU A 42 -11.21 -4.60 -2.43
C LEU A 42 -10.08 -3.90 -1.66
N ASN A 43 -9.65 -2.72 -2.10
CA ASN A 43 -8.68 -1.91 -1.38
C ASN A 43 -9.22 -1.51 0.01
N GLY A 44 -10.51 -1.19 0.11
CA GLY A 44 -11.15 -0.77 1.36
C GLY A 44 -11.18 -1.88 2.40
N MET A 45 -11.52 -3.10 1.98
CA MET A 45 -11.48 -4.28 2.85
C MET A 45 -10.06 -4.55 3.34
N ALA A 46 -9.07 -4.58 2.44
CA ALA A 46 -7.68 -4.80 2.82
C ALA A 46 -7.14 -3.70 3.76
N TRP A 47 -7.47 -2.43 3.48
CA TRP A 47 -7.14 -1.30 4.33
C TRP A 47 -7.77 -1.41 5.72
N ALA A 48 -9.04 -1.81 5.79
CA ALA A 48 -9.74 -2.03 7.04
C ALA A 48 -9.05 -3.09 7.90
N PHE A 49 -8.54 -4.20 7.32
CA PHE A 49 -7.79 -5.20 8.09
C PHE A 49 -6.50 -4.68 8.72
N LEU A 50 -5.93 -3.60 8.16
CA LEU A 50 -4.67 -3.00 8.61
C LEU A 50 -4.87 -1.88 9.66
N TRP A 51 -6.12 -1.60 10.09
CA TRP A 51 -6.48 -0.45 10.95
C TRP A 51 -5.62 -0.27 12.21
N LYS A 52 -5.08 -1.35 12.78
CA LYS A 52 -4.27 -1.32 14.01
C LYS A 52 -2.86 -0.75 13.79
N VAL A 53 -2.30 -0.93 12.60
CA VAL A 53 -0.91 -0.53 12.27
C VAL A 53 -0.83 0.83 11.59
N ILE A 54 -1.97 1.35 11.11
CA ILE A 54 -2.10 2.62 10.41
C ILE A 54 -1.91 3.80 11.36
N THR A 55 -1.05 4.73 10.97
CA THR A 55 -0.80 6.00 11.64
C THR A 55 -0.50 7.08 10.59
N PRO A 56 -0.81 8.36 10.84
CA PRO A 56 -0.54 9.43 9.88
C PRO A 56 0.92 9.49 9.42
N ALA A 57 1.87 9.33 10.34
CA ALA A 57 3.30 9.33 10.02
C ALA A 57 3.68 8.18 9.08
N ARG A 58 3.18 6.96 9.31
CA ARG A 58 3.46 5.82 8.43
C ARG A 58 2.78 5.96 7.07
N THR A 59 1.58 6.54 7.03
CA THR A 59 0.89 6.83 5.76
C THR A 59 1.67 7.84 4.93
N LEU A 60 2.21 8.89 5.57
CA LEU A 60 3.04 9.88 4.90
C LEU A 60 4.32 9.25 4.32
N VAL A 61 5.00 8.41 5.10
CA VAL A 61 6.19 7.68 4.63
C VAL A 61 5.84 6.74 3.47
N ALA A 62 4.72 5.99 3.58
CA ALA A 62 4.25 5.14 2.50
C ALA A 62 3.96 5.93 1.22
N TRP A 63 3.36 7.12 1.34
CA TRP A 63 3.12 8.01 0.22
C TRP A 63 4.43 8.49 -0.42
N ILE A 64 5.42 8.93 0.36
CA ILE A 64 6.74 9.34 -0.17
C ILE A 64 7.39 8.18 -0.94
N PHE A 65 7.35 6.96 -0.41
CA PHE A 65 7.86 5.78 -1.13
C PHE A 65 7.08 5.51 -2.41
N ALA A 66 5.75 5.57 -2.38
CA ALA A 66 4.91 5.35 -3.56
C ALA A 66 5.19 6.37 -4.67
N VAL A 67 5.38 7.65 -4.31
CA VAL A 67 5.77 8.71 -5.23
C VAL A 67 7.15 8.41 -5.79
N GLY A 68 8.15 8.15 -4.93
CA GLY A 68 9.51 7.87 -5.34
C GLY A 68 9.60 6.68 -6.30
N ILE A 69 8.98 5.55 -5.95
CA ILE A 69 8.95 4.34 -6.77
C ILE A 69 8.34 4.60 -8.16
N SER A 70 7.32 5.47 -8.24
CA SER A 70 6.66 5.79 -9.50
C SER A 70 7.56 6.49 -10.53
N PHE A 71 8.68 7.08 -10.12
CA PHE A 71 9.68 7.66 -11.02
C PHE A 71 10.68 6.62 -11.57
N PHE A 72 10.83 5.47 -10.91
CA PHE A 72 11.85 4.47 -11.25
C PHE A 72 11.28 3.20 -11.88
N ILE A 73 10.02 2.86 -11.60
CA ILE A 73 9.38 1.67 -12.17
C ILE A 73 8.52 2.12 -13.36
N PRO A 74 8.95 1.86 -14.61
CA PRO A 74 8.14 2.17 -15.77
C PRO A 74 6.88 1.30 -15.77
N SER A 75 5.77 1.87 -16.22
CA SER A 75 4.52 1.14 -16.42
C SER A 75 4.02 1.35 -17.85
N GLY A 76 3.72 0.25 -18.54
CA GLY A 76 3.13 0.27 -19.89
C GLY A 76 1.64 0.64 -19.89
N SER A 77 1.02 0.73 -18.71
CA SER A 77 -0.37 1.13 -18.53
C SER A 77 -0.51 2.14 -17.39
N PRO A 78 -1.56 2.98 -17.38
CA PRO A 78 -1.81 3.89 -16.27
C PRO A 78 -1.89 3.12 -14.94
N VAL A 79 -1.09 3.56 -13.96
CA VAL A 79 -1.09 2.97 -12.60
C VAL A 79 -2.01 3.80 -11.74
N ILE A 80 -2.87 3.15 -10.96
CA ILE A 80 -3.80 3.82 -10.07
C ILE A 80 -4.15 2.88 -8.92
N GLY A 81 -4.45 3.40 -7.73
CA GLY A 81 -4.99 2.59 -6.63
C GLY A 81 -4.23 2.70 -5.32
N TRP A 82 -5.00 2.68 -4.23
CA TRP A 82 -4.48 2.66 -2.86
C TRP A 82 -3.76 1.35 -2.50
N SER A 83 -3.90 0.33 -3.35
CA SER A 83 -3.21 -0.95 -3.22
C SER A 83 -1.69 -0.79 -3.01
N VAL A 84 -1.02 0.16 -3.67
CA VAL A 84 0.42 0.39 -3.43
C VAL A 84 0.74 0.70 -1.97
N ILE A 85 -0.11 1.48 -1.30
CA ILE A 85 0.03 1.80 0.13
C ILE A 85 -0.28 0.59 1.00
N ILE A 86 -1.33 -0.18 0.64
CA ILE A 86 -1.69 -1.41 1.33
C ILE A 86 -0.52 -2.40 1.32
N TYR A 87 0.16 -2.59 0.18
CA TYR A 87 1.30 -3.49 0.09
C TYR A 87 2.46 -3.08 0.98
N TYR A 88 2.72 -1.78 1.14
CA TYR A 88 3.69 -1.30 2.13
C TYR A 88 3.32 -1.69 3.56
N TYR A 89 2.05 -1.53 3.95
CA TYR A 89 1.60 -1.96 5.27
C TYR A 89 1.62 -3.48 5.43
N THR A 90 1.31 -4.24 4.39
CA THR A 90 1.50 -5.70 4.38
C THR A 90 2.96 -6.04 4.65
N GLY A 91 3.91 -5.34 4.02
CA GLY A 91 5.34 -5.50 4.25
C GLY A 91 5.75 -5.24 5.71
N LEU A 92 5.22 -4.16 6.32
CA LEU A 92 5.41 -3.87 7.74
C LEU A 92 4.93 -5.04 8.62
N CYS A 93 3.79 -5.65 8.29
CA CYS A 93 3.20 -6.74 9.05
C CYS A 93 3.97 -8.07 8.93
N LEU A 94 4.57 -8.37 7.76
CA LEU A 94 5.29 -9.63 7.51
C LEU A 94 6.45 -9.87 8.49
N SER A 95 7.10 -8.82 8.98
CA SER A 95 8.20 -8.91 9.94
C SER A 95 7.76 -9.32 11.35
N SER A 96 6.47 -9.24 11.67
CA SER A 96 5.89 -9.54 13.00
C SER A 96 5.04 -10.81 13.04
N MET A 97 4.93 -11.53 11.92
CA MET A 97 4.13 -12.74 11.81
C MET A 97 4.95 -14.01 12.04
N ASP A 98 4.32 -15.05 12.58
CA ASP A 98 4.86 -16.40 12.60
C ASP A 98 5.08 -16.93 11.17
N GLY A 99 6.05 -17.82 11.00
CA GLY A 99 6.50 -18.29 9.68
C GLY A 99 5.37 -18.86 8.82
N GLY A 100 4.45 -19.60 9.41
CA GLY A 100 3.32 -20.21 8.70
C GLY A 100 2.32 -19.18 8.16
N ARG A 101 1.87 -18.23 8.99
CA ARG A 101 0.97 -17.16 8.55
C ARG A 101 1.65 -16.20 7.57
N ARG A 102 2.92 -15.86 7.82
CA ARG A 102 3.73 -15.02 6.93
C ARG A 102 3.82 -15.60 5.52
N ASN A 103 4.15 -16.89 5.39
CA ASN A 103 4.30 -17.52 4.09
C ASN A 103 2.98 -17.62 3.32
N ARG A 104 1.86 -17.88 4.01
CA ARG A 104 0.52 -17.85 3.39
C ARG A 104 0.15 -16.46 2.88
N LEU A 105 0.35 -15.43 3.71
CA LEU A 105 0.07 -14.05 3.30
C LEU A 105 0.95 -13.65 2.13
N PHE A 106 2.25 -13.97 2.18
CA PHE A 106 3.16 -13.71 1.09
C PHE A 106 2.74 -14.42 -0.20
N ALA A 107 2.34 -15.69 -0.14
CA ALA A 107 1.87 -16.44 -1.31
C ALA A 107 0.62 -15.82 -1.96
N ILE A 108 -0.39 -15.47 -1.16
CA ILE A 108 -1.61 -14.79 -1.65
C ILE A 108 -1.27 -13.45 -2.29
N THR A 109 -0.37 -12.70 -1.66
CA THR A 109 0.07 -11.37 -2.10
C THR A 109 0.90 -11.47 -3.40
N ALA A 110 1.75 -12.50 -3.53
CA ALA A 110 2.57 -12.74 -4.70
C ALA A 110 1.75 -13.23 -5.90
N LEU A 111 0.69 -14.02 -5.69
CA LEU A 111 -0.24 -14.40 -6.75
C LEU A 111 -0.86 -13.18 -7.44
N GLY A 112 -1.14 -12.12 -6.68
CA GLY A 112 -1.66 -10.86 -7.22
C GLY A 112 -0.73 -10.18 -8.23
N PHE A 113 0.59 -10.40 -8.14
CA PHE A 113 1.56 -9.80 -9.07
C PHE A 113 1.47 -10.35 -10.49
N PHE A 114 0.95 -11.56 -10.65
CA PHE A 114 0.87 -12.24 -11.95
C PHE A 114 -0.47 -12.03 -12.66
N LEU A 115 -1.41 -11.30 -12.03
CA LEU A 115 -2.68 -10.98 -12.67
C LEU A 115 -2.49 -9.85 -13.70
N PRO A 116 -3.12 -9.95 -14.89
CA PRO A 116 -3.03 -8.92 -15.91
C PRO A 116 -3.60 -7.59 -15.38
N HIS A 117 -3.04 -6.48 -15.87
CA HIS A 117 -3.42 -5.11 -15.47
C HIS A 117 -3.19 -4.77 -13.98
N ILE A 118 -2.42 -5.59 -13.25
CA ILE A 118 -1.92 -5.25 -11.92
C ILE A 118 -0.53 -4.61 -12.04
N ALA A 119 -0.31 -3.53 -11.28
CA ALA A 119 0.99 -2.87 -11.15
C ALA A 119 1.94 -3.69 -10.24
N GLY A 120 2.23 -4.93 -10.63
CA GLY A 120 2.97 -5.90 -9.81
C GLY A 120 4.34 -5.39 -9.35
N GLY A 121 5.07 -4.67 -10.23
CA GLY A 121 6.34 -4.05 -9.87
C GLY A 121 6.22 -3.02 -8.74
N TYR A 122 5.18 -2.17 -8.77
CA TYR A 122 4.93 -1.18 -7.73
C TYR A 122 4.57 -1.86 -6.41
N HIS A 123 3.70 -2.87 -6.48
CA HIS A 123 3.28 -3.62 -5.30
C HIS A 123 4.44 -4.37 -4.65
N ALA A 124 5.30 -5.01 -5.44
CA ALA A 124 6.50 -5.70 -4.95
C ALA A 124 7.48 -4.72 -4.30
N ALA A 125 7.73 -3.57 -4.94
CA ALA A 125 8.62 -2.54 -4.40
C ALA A 125 8.09 -1.94 -3.08
N MET A 126 6.80 -1.65 -3.00
CA MET A 126 6.17 -1.16 -1.78
C MET A 126 6.17 -2.20 -0.66
N LEU A 127 5.90 -3.47 -0.98
CA LEU A 127 6.01 -4.58 -0.04
C LEU A 127 7.42 -4.68 0.55
N ALA A 128 8.44 -4.61 -0.30
CA ALA A 128 9.84 -4.62 0.12
C ALA A 128 10.18 -3.40 0.99
N ALA A 129 9.76 -2.20 0.59
CA ALA A 129 9.99 -0.97 1.34
C ALA A 129 9.41 -1.06 2.77
N GLY A 130 8.16 -1.51 2.92
CA GLY A 130 7.54 -1.72 4.22
C GLY A 130 8.27 -2.79 5.05
N TRP A 131 8.67 -3.89 4.42
CA TRP A 131 9.39 -4.96 5.11
C TRP A 131 10.76 -4.51 5.64
N ILE A 132 11.53 -3.79 4.81
CA ILE A 132 12.84 -3.23 5.17
C ILE A 132 12.68 -2.19 6.28
N LEU A 133 11.76 -1.24 6.12
CA LEU A 133 11.56 -0.20 7.13
C LEU A 133 11.22 -0.80 8.49
N ARG A 134 10.38 -1.85 8.53
CA ARG A 134 10.07 -2.50 9.80
C ARG A 134 11.29 -3.11 10.47
N LYS A 135 12.21 -3.69 9.70
CA LYS A 135 13.47 -4.22 10.24
C LYS A 135 14.35 -3.10 10.80
N LEU A 136 14.43 -1.97 10.09
CA LEU A 136 15.15 -0.78 10.56
C LEU A 136 14.54 -0.21 11.83
N GLU A 137 13.21 -0.06 11.90
CA GLU A 137 12.50 0.38 13.12
C GLU A 137 12.84 -0.52 14.32
N VAL A 138 12.75 -1.84 14.14
CA VAL A 138 13.03 -2.82 15.20
C VAL A 138 14.52 -2.82 15.59
N GLY A 139 15.42 -2.70 14.61
CA GLY A 139 16.86 -2.59 14.85
C GLY A 139 17.21 -1.33 15.64
N TRP A 140 16.69 -0.18 15.23
CA TRP A 140 16.88 1.09 15.92
C TRP A 140 16.34 1.06 17.35
N GLN A 141 15.16 0.46 17.58
CA GLN A 141 14.63 0.31 18.93
C GLN A 141 15.51 -0.53 19.86
N ARG A 142 16.37 -1.40 19.31
CA ARG A 142 17.33 -2.18 20.11
C ARG A 142 18.58 -1.40 20.47
N THR A 143 18.95 -0.36 19.71
CA THR A 143 20.12 0.50 20.04
C THR A 143 19.80 1.55 21.09
N LEU A 144 18.52 1.80 21.36
CA LEU A 144 18.03 2.71 22.40
C LEU A 144 17.81 2.03 23.76
N LYS A 145 18.01 0.72 23.84
CA LYS A 145 17.96 -0.07 25.08
C LYS A 145 19.37 -0.40 25.53
#